data_AF-A0A6G8S0E0-F1
#
_entry.id   AF-A0A6G8S0E0-F1
#
_cell.length_a   1.000
_cell.length_b   1.000
_cell.length_c   1.000
_cell.angle_alpha   90.00
_cell.angle_beta   90.00
_cell.angle_gamma   90.00
#
_symmetry.space_group_name_H-M   'P 1'
#
loop_
_entity.id
_entity.type
_entity.pdbx_description
1 polymer ?
#
loop_
_entity_poly.entity_id
_entity_poly.type
_entity_poly.pdbx_seq_one_letter_code
_entity_poly.pdbx_strand_id
1 'polypeptide(L)'
;MNNKTTIPLSIYYALIILQFILPFIAGGIDMLSNHPELKLLDETLYIEPQMWEISVMLIVGMILLIIVIGLLLRKEWARKAYLFTIIPSFLIYFMPYMQWFYMTSSAALFNDLAYICSGMLLMILIMPQLYKPLFNDQK
;
A
#
# COMPACT_ATOMS: atom_id res chain seq x y z
N MET A 1 -25.78 24.17 -9.02
CA MET A 1 -25.46 23.64 -7.67
C MET A 1 -24.02 23.17 -7.66
N ASN A 2 -23.13 23.93 -7.03
CA ASN A 2 -21.69 23.68 -7.04
C ASN A 2 -21.31 22.86 -5.80
N ASN A 3 -21.65 21.56 -5.80
CA ASN A 3 -21.21 20.66 -4.75
C ASN A 3 -19.71 20.38 -4.96
N LYS A 4 -18.86 21.30 -4.52
CA LYS A 4 -17.45 21.01 -4.27
C LYS A 4 -17.41 20.01 -3.12
N THR A 5 -17.44 18.72 -3.43
CA THR A 5 -17.02 17.66 -2.51
C THR A 5 -15.51 17.79 -2.31
N THR A 6 -15.11 18.78 -1.52
CA THR A 6 -13.74 18.92 -1.05
C THR A 6 -13.49 17.84 -0.01
N ILE A 7 -12.66 16.87 -0.37
CA ILE A 7 -12.26 15.80 0.53
C ILE A 7 -11.41 16.42 1.64
N PRO A 8 -11.72 16.15 2.93
CA PRO A 8 -10.95 16.69 4.04
C PRO A 8 -9.49 16.27 3.96
N LEU A 9 -8.59 17.22 4.23
CA LEU A 9 -7.14 16.99 4.21
C LEU A 9 -6.69 15.91 5.21
N SER A 10 -7.37 15.84 6.36
CA SER A 10 -7.13 14.80 7.36
C SER A 10 -7.40 13.39 6.82
N ILE A 11 -8.45 13.22 6.01
CA ILE A 11 -8.79 11.93 5.39
C ILE A 11 -7.72 11.54 4.37
N TYR A 12 -7.24 12.49 3.56
CA TYR A 12 -6.14 12.25 2.62
C TYR A 12 -4.89 11.70 3.33
N TYR A 13 -4.46 12.36 4.40
CA TYR A 13 -3.28 11.91 5.15
C TYR A 13 -3.53 10.59 5.90
N ALA A 14 -4.71 10.41 6.47
CA ALA A 14 -5.08 9.16 7.12
C ALA A 14 -5.02 7.98 6.14
N LEU A 15 -5.51 8.13 4.91
CA LEU A 15 -5.46 7.10 3.88
C LEU A 15 -4.01 6.75 3.48
N ILE A 16 -3.13 7.76 3.35
CA ILE A 16 -1.70 7.52 3.08
C ILE A 16 -1.05 6.71 4.20
N ILE A 17 -1.39 6.99 5.45
CA ILE A 17 -0.78 6.32 6.60
C ILE A 17 -1.36 4.91 6.78
N LEU A 18 -2.69 4.77 6.72
CA LEU A 18 -3.41 3.52 6.95
C LEU A 18 -3.02 2.43 5.95
N GLN A 19 -2.80 2.77 4.68
CA GLN A 19 -2.39 1.77 3.68
C GLN A 19 -1.03 1.12 3.99
N PHE A 20 -0.19 1.70 4.86
CA PHE A 20 1.06 1.07 5.33
C PHE A 20 0.93 0.45 6.72
N ILE A 21 0.25 1.13 7.64
CA ILE A 21 0.09 0.60 9.00
C ILE A 21 -0.70 -0.71 9.00
N LEU A 22 -1.76 -0.81 8.20
CA LEU A 22 -2.64 -1.99 8.20
C LEU A 22 -1.91 -3.27 7.73
N PRO A 23 -1.11 -3.27 6.64
CA PRO A 23 -0.30 -4.42 6.27
C PRO A 23 0.78 -4.77 7.31
N PHE A 24 1.36 -3.78 8.00
CA PHE A 24 2.29 -4.06 9.12
C PHE A 24 1.59 -4.79 10.27
N ILE A 25 0.36 -4.39 10.61
CA ILE A 25 -0.46 -5.07 11.62
C ILE A 25 -0.81 -6.48 11.15
N ALA A 26 -1.23 -6.64 9.89
CA ALA A 26 -1.54 -7.95 9.30
C ALA A 26 -0.35 -8.91 9.38
N GLY A 27 0.84 -8.47 8.95
CA GLY A 27 2.07 -9.26 9.05
C GLY A 27 2.43 -9.62 10.49
N GLY A 28 2.25 -8.69 11.44
CA GLY A 28 2.46 -8.97 12.87
C GLY A 28 1.51 -10.03 13.43
N ILE A 29 0.25 -10.05 12.97
CA ILE A 29 -0.73 -11.07 13.35
C ILE A 29 -0.32 -12.44 12.81
N ASP A 30 0.03 -12.53 11.53
CA ASP A 30 0.47 -13.79 10.91
C ASP A 30 1.75 -14.32 11.58
N MET A 31 2.74 -13.45 11.84
CA MET A 31 3.99 -13.79 12.54
C MET A 31 3.80 -14.35 13.94
N LEU A 32 2.79 -13.86 14.67
CA LEU A 32 2.51 -14.27 16.07
C LEU A 32 1.51 -15.42 16.15
N SER A 33 0.95 -15.85 15.02
CA SER A 33 -0.05 -16.90 14.96
C SER A 33 0.60 -18.29 14.99
N ASN A 34 0.03 -19.21 15.77
CA ASN A 34 0.51 -20.59 15.89
C ASN A 34 -0.31 -21.58 15.04
N HIS A 35 -0.92 -21.12 13.95
CA HIS A 35 -1.76 -21.99 13.13
C HIS A 35 -0.91 -23.05 12.40
N PRO A 36 -1.29 -24.33 12.46
CA PRO A 36 -0.51 -25.43 11.87
C PRO A 36 -0.39 -25.33 10.35
N GLU A 37 -1.33 -24.63 9.70
CA GLU A 37 -1.33 -24.38 8.24
C GLU A 37 -0.18 -23.47 7.80
N LEU A 38 0.17 -22.45 8.60
CA LEU A 38 1.35 -21.60 8.34
C LEU A 38 2.64 -22.42 8.49
N LYS A 39 2.71 -23.30 9.49
CA LYS A 39 3.87 -24.15 9.73
C LYS A 39 4.11 -25.16 8.59
N LEU A 40 3.05 -25.73 8.02
CA LEU A 40 3.15 -26.60 6.85
C LEU A 40 3.56 -25.85 5.59
N LEU A 41 3.18 -24.57 5.46
CA LEU A 41 3.62 -23.71 4.36
C LEU A 41 5.10 -23.37 4.48
N ASP A 42 5.57 -23.02 5.68
CA ASP A 42 6.99 -22.78 5.99
C ASP A 42 7.85 -24.02 5.72
N GLU A 43 7.29 -25.22 5.81
CA GLU A 43 8.02 -26.47 5.49
C GLU A 43 7.99 -26.81 3.98
N THR A 44 7.06 -26.25 3.19
CA THR A 44 6.85 -26.63 1.78
C THR A 44 7.21 -25.57 0.75
N LEU A 45 7.04 -24.28 1.06
CA LEU A 45 7.40 -23.15 0.18
C LEU A 45 8.83 -22.63 0.42
N TYR A 46 9.34 -22.79 1.64
CA TYR A 46 10.61 -22.19 2.08
C TYR A 46 11.84 -23.04 1.72
N ILE A 47 11.77 -23.77 0.60
CA ILE A 47 12.90 -24.57 0.11
C ILE A 47 14.07 -23.68 -0.34
N GLU A 48 13.88 -22.38 -0.57
CA GLU A 48 14.91 -21.32 -0.53
C GLU A 48 14.25 -20.04 -1.07
N PRO A 49 13.88 -19.04 -0.25
CA PRO A 49 13.54 -17.73 -0.79
C PRO A 49 14.78 -17.24 -1.55
N GLN A 50 14.69 -17.21 -2.88
CA GLN A 50 15.83 -16.83 -3.70
C GLN A 50 16.19 -15.39 -3.32
N MET A 51 17.38 -15.15 -2.77
CA MET A 51 17.81 -13.87 -2.18
C MET A 51 17.56 -12.62 -3.06
N TRP A 52 17.38 -12.82 -4.37
CA TRP A 52 16.98 -11.76 -5.29
C TRP A 52 15.54 -11.25 -5.06
N GLU A 53 14.61 -12.09 -4.60
CA GLU A 53 13.22 -11.67 -4.31
C GLU A 53 13.20 -10.64 -3.19
N ILE A 54 13.98 -10.87 -2.12
CA ILE A 54 14.15 -9.92 -1.02
C ILE A 54 14.76 -8.61 -1.53
N SER A 55 15.74 -8.70 -2.43
CA SER A 55 16.38 -7.54 -3.05
C SER A 55 15.38 -6.71 -3.87
N VAL A 56 14.52 -7.36 -4.64
CA VAL A 56 13.42 -6.71 -5.39
C VAL A 56 12.45 -6.04 -4.42
N MET A 57 12.02 -6.73 -3.38
CA MET A 57 11.12 -6.18 -2.35
C MET A 57 11.69 -4.94 -1.67
N LEU A 58 12.99 -4.93 -1.35
CA LEU A 58 13.66 -3.77 -0.76
C LEU A 58 13.70 -2.57 -1.72
N ILE A 59 14.03 -2.80 -2.99
CA ILE A 59 14.06 -1.74 -4.01
C ILE A 59 12.66 -1.14 -4.19
N VAL A 60 11.64 -1.98 -4.30
CA VAL A 60 10.24 -1.54 -4.37
C VAL A 60 9.87 -0.75 -3.13
N GLY A 61 10.21 -1.24 -1.94
CA GLY A 61 9.93 -0.56 -0.68
C GLY A 61 10.53 0.85 -0.64
N MET A 62 11.77 1.01 -1.09
CA MET A 62 12.41 2.33 -1.19
C MET A 62 11.70 3.26 -2.18
N ILE A 63 11.34 2.76 -3.36
CA ILE A 63 10.62 3.54 -4.37
C ILE A 63 9.27 4.00 -3.83
N LEU A 64 8.51 3.09 -3.21
CA LEU A 64 7.23 3.41 -2.57
C LEU A 64 7.41 4.46 -1.48
N LEU A 65 8.42 4.34 -0.63
CA LEU A 65 8.71 5.31 0.43
C LEU A 65 8.98 6.72 -0.13
N ILE A 66 9.74 6.82 -1.22
CA ILE A 66 9.98 8.10 -1.92
C ILE A 66 8.65 8.70 -2.42
N ILE A 67 7.80 7.88 -3.05
CA ILE A 67 6.49 8.31 -3.54
C ILE A 67 5.62 8.80 -2.38
N VAL A 68 5.61 8.09 -1.25
CA VAL A 68 4.83 8.44 -0.05
C VAL A 68 5.27 9.76 0.54
N ILE A 69 6.58 9.98 0.70
CA ILE A 69 7.10 11.28 1.15
C ILE A 69 6.62 12.38 0.19
N GLY A 70 6.71 12.14 -1.12
CA GLY A 70 6.21 13.05 -2.12
C GLY A 70 4.71 13.34 -2.00
N LEU A 71 3.88 12.34 -1.69
CA LEU A 71 2.44 12.49 -1.44
C LEU A 71 2.16 13.26 -0.15
N LEU A 72 2.89 13.01 0.94
CA LEU A 72 2.79 13.77 2.18
C LEU A 72 3.10 15.26 1.97
N LEU A 73 4.12 15.53 1.14
CA LEU A 73 4.50 16.88 0.69
C LEU A 73 3.62 17.41 -0.46
N ARG A 74 2.60 16.64 -0.88
CA ARG A 74 1.60 17.00 -1.89
C ARG A 74 2.21 17.39 -3.24
N LYS A 75 3.33 16.75 -3.60
CA LYS A 75 4.04 17.00 -4.85
C LYS A 75 3.30 16.36 -6.03
N GLU A 76 3.21 17.10 -7.13
CA GLU A 76 2.50 16.63 -8.33
C GLU A 76 3.15 15.39 -8.97
N TRP A 77 4.48 15.30 -8.94
CA TRP A 77 5.20 14.14 -9.47
C TRP A 77 4.87 12.87 -8.69
N ALA A 78 4.67 12.98 -7.38
CA ALA A 78 4.39 11.84 -6.51
C ALA A 78 2.99 11.29 -6.74
N ARG A 79 2.02 12.18 -7.01
CA ARG A 79 0.70 11.80 -7.49
C ARG A 79 0.79 10.98 -8.77
N LYS A 80 1.51 11.46 -9.79
CA LYS A 80 1.68 10.74 -11.06
C LYS A 80 2.35 9.38 -10.83
N ALA A 81 3.45 9.36 -10.07
CA ALA A 81 4.17 8.14 -9.75
C ALA A 81 3.28 7.10 -9.06
N TYR A 82 2.50 7.51 -8.06
CA TYR A 82 1.55 6.64 -7.36
C TYR A 82 0.46 6.07 -8.27
N LEU A 83 -0.04 6.82 -9.25
CA LEU A 83 -1.00 6.26 -10.23
C LEU A 83 -0.39 5.10 -11.03
N PHE A 84 0.92 5.16 -11.30
CA PHE A 84 1.63 4.11 -12.03
C PHE A 84 2.06 2.93 -11.15
N THR A 85 1.96 3.01 -9.81
CA THR A 85 2.36 1.89 -8.93
C THR A 85 1.39 0.72 -8.97
N ILE A 86 0.17 0.87 -9.49
CA ILE A 86 -0.83 -0.21 -9.56
C ILE A 86 -0.29 -1.43 -10.29
N ILE A 87 0.27 -1.23 -11.49
CA ILE A 87 0.73 -2.33 -12.35
C ILE A 87 1.92 -3.06 -11.73
N PRO A 88 3.00 -2.37 -11.29
CA PRO A 88 4.11 -3.03 -10.59
C PRO A 88 3.68 -3.74 -9.30
N SER A 89 2.77 -3.13 -8.52
CA SER A 89 2.30 -3.73 -7.26
C SER A 89 1.59 -5.06 -7.50
N PHE A 90 0.85 -5.18 -8.60
CA PHE A 90 0.20 -6.43 -8.99
C PHE A 90 1.23 -7.53 -9.30
N LEU A 91 2.31 -7.20 -10.02
CA LEU A 91 3.38 -8.17 -10.31
C LEU A 91 4.07 -8.67 -9.02
N ILE A 92 4.29 -7.77 -8.07
CA ILE A 92 4.93 -8.07 -6.80
C ILE A 92 4.03 -8.96 -5.92
N TYR A 93 2.73 -8.73 -5.96
CA TYR A 93 1.75 -9.53 -5.22
C TYR A 93 1.80 -11.04 -5.58
N PHE A 94 2.14 -11.39 -6.82
CA PHE A 94 2.28 -12.79 -7.25
C PHE A 94 3.67 -13.39 -6.99
N MET A 95 4.61 -12.66 -6.38
CA MET A 95 5.91 -13.22 -6.05
C MET A 95 5.76 -14.30 -4.96
N PRO A 96 6.51 -15.41 -5.04
CA PRO A 96 6.49 -16.47 -4.03
C PRO A 96 6.72 -15.96 -2.61
N TYR A 97 7.64 -15.00 -2.42
CA TYR A 97 7.86 -14.35 -1.12
C TYR A 97 6.61 -13.70 -0.50
N MET A 98 5.65 -13.26 -1.30
CA MET A 98 4.42 -12.61 -0.80
C MET A 98 3.32 -13.61 -0.43
N GLN A 99 3.48 -14.90 -0.73
CA GLN A 99 2.49 -15.95 -0.45
C GLN A 99 2.25 -16.20 1.05
N TRP A 100 3.16 -15.72 1.90
CA TRP A 100 3.08 -15.86 3.36
C TRP A 100 2.14 -14.84 4.01
N PHE A 101 1.93 -13.69 3.39
CA PHE A 101 1.00 -12.71 3.91
C PHE A 101 -0.44 -13.21 3.70
N TYR A 102 -1.29 -13.02 4.71
CA TYR A 102 -2.76 -13.15 4.65
C TYR A 102 -3.33 -14.56 4.82
N MET A 103 -2.57 -15.47 5.43
CA MET A 103 -3.06 -16.83 5.69
C MET A 103 -4.04 -16.91 6.85
N THR A 104 -3.89 -16.07 7.89
CA THR A 104 -4.91 -16.01 8.94
C THR A 104 -6.08 -15.12 8.51
N SER A 105 -7.31 -15.55 8.81
CA SER A 105 -8.53 -14.78 8.51
C SER A 105 -8.48 -13.35 9.08
N SER A 106 -7.82 -13.15 10.22
CA SER A 106 -7.60 -11.84 10.81
C SER A 106 -6.62 -10.97 10.01
N ALA A 107 -5.47 -11.51 9.58
CA ALA A 107 -4.50 -10.74 8.81
C ALA A 107 -5.04 -10.37 7.42
N ALA A 108 -5.80 -11.26 6.79
CA ALA A 108 -6.48 -11.00 5.53
C ALA A 108 -7.42 -9.78 5.62
N LEU A 109 -8.20 -9.65 6.71
CA LEU A 109 -9.08 -8.49 6.91
C LEU A 109 -8.32 -7.16 6.96
N PHE A 110 -7.21 -7.10 7.71
CA PHE A 110 -6.40 -5.89 7.81
C PHE A 110 -5.79 -5.51 6.46
N ASN A 111 -5.40 -6.50 5.67
CA ASN A 111 -4.89 -6.28 4.33
C ASN A 111 -5.95 -5.78 3.34
N ASP A 112 -7.14 -6.38 3.35
CA ASP A 112 -8.26 -5.93 2.53
C ASP A 112 -8.62 -4.47 2.85
N LEU A 113 -8.62 -4.12 4.15
CA LEU A 113 -8.76 -2.72 4.60
C LEU A 113 -7.65 -1.81 4.06
N ALA A 114 -6.41 -2.29 3.98
CA ALA A 114 -5.30 -1.54 3.40
C ALA A 114 -5.51 -1.29 1.89
N TYR A 115 -5.95 -2.31 1.15
CA TYR A 115 -6.27 -2.18 -0.28
C TYR A 115 -7.45 -1.25 -0.52
N ILE A 116 -8.49 -1.29 0.32
CA ILE A 116 -9.60 -0.34 0.26
C ILE A 116 -9.08 1.08 0.49
N CYS A 117 -8.23 1.32 1.49
CA CYS A 117 -7.64 2.63 1.74
C CYS A 117 -6.83 3.13 0.54
N SER A 118 -6.00 2.26 -0.04
CA SER A 118 -5.20 2.53 -1.23
C SER A 118 -6.07 2.85 -2.46
N GLY A 119 -7.12 2.07 -2.70
CA GLY A 119 -8.08 2.32 -3.78
C GLY A 119 -8.86 3.63 -3.61
N MET A 120 -9.26 3.95 -2.39
CA MET A 120 -9.85 5.26 -2.07
C MET A 120 -8.87 6.39 -2.35
N LEU A 121 -7.62 6.28 -1.88
CA LEU A 121 -6.57 7.26 -2.15
C LEU A 121 -6.33 7.43 -3.66
N LEU A 122 -6.28 6.34 -4.40
CA LEU A 122 -6.15 6.35 -5.85
C LEU A 122 -7.30 7.13 -6.51
N MET A 123 -8.55 6.88 -6.11
CA MET A 123 -9.71 7.58 -6.65
C MET A 123 -9.63 9.10 -6.40
N ILE A 124 -9.17 9.50 -5.20
CA ILE A 124 -8.88 10.91 -4.87
C ILE A 124 -7.83 11.48 -5.82
N LEU A 125 -6.78 10.72 -6.09
CA LEU A 125 -5.67 11.11 -6.95
C LEU A 125 -6.02 11.08 -8.44
N ILE A 126 -7.08 10.40 -8.89
CA ILE A 126 -7.52 10.37 -10.30
C ILE A 126 -8.48 11.53 -10.64
N MET A 127 -9.22 12.07 -9.66
CA MET A 127 -10.25 13.08 -9.93
C MET A 127 -9.72 14.31 -10.72
N PRO A 128 -10.51 14.84 -11.69
CA PRO A 128 -10.09 15.82 -12.71
C PRO A 128 -9.74 17.23 -12.20
N GLN A 129 -9.65 17.45 -10.89
CA GLN A 129 -8.96 18.60 -10.32
C GLN A 129 -7.43 18.56 -10.55
N LEU A 130 -6.95 17.68 -11.44
CA LEU A 130 -5.56 17.39 -11.80
C LEU A 130 -4.68 18.60 -12.16
N TYR A 131 -5.29 19.72 -12.60
CA TYR A 131 -4.57 20.94 -13.02
C TYR A 131 -4.79 22.14 -12.09
N LYS A 132 -5.50 21.96 -10.97
CA LYS A 132 -5.56 22.98 -9.92
C LYS A 132 -4.75 22.48 -8.73
N PRO A 133 -3.90 23.32 -8.13
CA PRO A 133 -3.24 22.94 -6.88
C PRO A 133 -4.35 22.57 -5.88
N LEU A 134 -4.26 21.38 -5.28
CA LEU A 134 -5.24 20.89 -4.30
C LEU A 134 -5.31 21.79 -3.05
N PHE A 135 -4.33 22.68 -2.91
CA PHE A 135 -4.22 23.65 -1.83
C PHE A 135 -4.02 25.01 -2.47
N ASN A 136 -4.88 25.96 -2.14
CA ASN A 136 -4.54 27.35 -2.40
C ASN A 136 -3.29 27.64 -1.58
N ASP A 137 -2.18 27.97 -2.24
CA ASP A 137 -1.13 28.74 -1.61
C ASP A 137 -1.76 30.09 -1.25
N GLN A 138 -2.35 30.18 -0.07
CA GLN A 138 -2.59 31.46 0.56
C GLN A 138 -1.22 31.99 0.95
N LYS A 139 -0.70 32.89 0.10
CA LYS A 139 0.35 33.84 0.47
C LYS A 139 -0.01 34.53 1.78
#